data_AF-A0A6I7QVC0-F1
#
_entry.id   AF-A0A6I7QVC0-F1
#
_cell.length_a   1.000
_cell.length_b   1.000
_cell.length_c   1.000
_cell.angle_alpha   90.00
_cell.angle_beta   90.00
_cell.angle_gamma   90.00
#
_symmetry.space_group_name_H-M   'P 1'
#
loop_
_entity.id
_entity.type
_entity.pdbx_description
1 polymer ?
#
loop_
_entity_poly.entity_id
_entity_poly.type
_entity_poly.pdbx_seq_one_letter_code
_entity_poly.pdbx_strand_id
1 'polypeptide(L)'
;MAVKTITIDMEAYELLAAARRSNESFSTVIKNVLVPASHTASSLLHHLNTTETSTEYLDAMEKVIVARGGDMIAAESPSPYSGAGHGS
;
A
#
# COMPACT_ATOMS: atom_id res chain seq x y z
N MET A 1 17.30 18.33 16.25
CA MET A 1 17.56 16.88 16.05
C MET A 1 18.56 16.43 17.11
N ALA A 2 18.27 15.36 17.85
CA ALA A 2 19.24 14.78 18.77
C ALA A 2 20.15 13.82 17.99
N VAL A 3 21.46 14.06 18.01
CA VAL A 3 22.46 13.16 17.43
C VAL A 3 23.09 12.38 18.58
N LYS A 4 23.15 11.06 18.44
CA LYS A 4 23.84 10.18 19.37
C LYS A 4 24.93 9.44 18.62
N THR A 5 26.12 9.37 19.22
CA THR A 5 27.25 8.60 18.69
C THR A 5 27.17 7.17 19.23
N ILE A 6 27.34 6.19 18.36
CA ILE A 6 27.47 4.78 18.71
C ILE A 6 28.82 4.27 18.20
N THR A 7 29.40 3.29 18.90
CA THR A 7 30.59 2.58 18.45
C THR A 7 30.16 1.22 17.93
N ILE A 8 30.64 0.85 16.75
CA ILE A 8 30.42 -0.45 16.12
C ILE A 8 31.77 -0.99 15.67
N ASP A 9 31.88 -2.31 15.51
CA ASP A 9 33.05 -2.89 14.89
C ASP A 9 33.16 -2.52 13.40
N MET A 10 34.33 -2.80 12.82
CA MET A 10 34.62 -2.44 11.43
C MET A 10 33.79 -3.25 10.43
N GLU A 11 33.47 -4.52 10.73
CA GLU A 11 32.68 -5.38 9.86
C GLU A 11 31.25 -4.84 9.71
N ALA A 12 30.62 -4.48 10.82
CA ALA A 12 29.31 -3.84 10.85
C ALA A 12 29.31 -2.50 10.11
N TYR A 13 30.38 -1.71 10.26
CA TYR A 13 30.53 -0.46 9.50
C TYR A 13 30.58 -0.71 7.99
N GLU A 14 31.37 -1.68 7.55
CA GLU A 14 31.51 -2.04 6.13
C GLU A 14 30.18 -2.53 5.53
N LEU A 15 29.44 -3.37 6.26
CA LEU A 15 28.11 -3.83 5.84
C LEU A 15 27.12 -2.68 5.67
N LEU A 16 27.08 -1.74 6.63
CA LEU A 16 26.23 -0.56 6.53
C LEU A 16 26.67 0.38 5.40
N ALA A 17 27.97 0.52 5.17
CA ALA A 17 28.52 1.32 4.08
C ALA A 17 28.17 0.73 2.71
N ALA A 18 28.22 -0.60 2.57
CA ALA A 18 27.85 -1.31 1.35
C ALA A 18 26.34 -1.25 1.06
N ALA A 19 25.50 -1.27 2.10
CA ALA A 19 24.04 -1.15 1.96
C ALA A 19 23.57 0.27 1.63
N ARG A 20 24.42 1.29 1.84
CA ARG A 20 24.08 2.71 1.67
C ARG A 20 23.97 3.09 0.19
N ARG A 21 22.85 3.67 -0.23
CA ARG A 21 22.71 4.28 -1.56
C ARG A 21 23.40 5.65 -1.60
N SER A 22 23.75 6.13 -2.80
CA SER A 22 24.35 7.46 -2.97
C SER A 22 23.43 8.52 -2.36
N ASN A 23 23.98 9.33 -1.45
CA ASN A 23 23.30 10.38 -0.69
C ASN A 23 22.34 9.94 0.43
N GLU A 24 22.32 8.66 0.82
CA GLU A 24 21.53 8.19 1.96
C GLU A 24 22.26 8.37 3.30
N SER A 25 21.53 8.77 4.35
CA SER A 25 22.10 8.86 5.71
C SER A 25 22.22 7.49 6.36
N PHE A 26 23.27 7.28 7.17
CA PHE A 26 23.40 6.04 7.95
C PHE A 26 22.21 5.77 8.87
N SER A 27 21.58 6.82 9.41
CA SER A 27 20.35 6.69 10.19
C SER A 27 19.19 6.09 9.39
N THR A 28 19.12 6.38 8.09
CA THR A 28 18.11 5.80 7.18
C THR A 28 18.45 4.34 6.88
N VAL A 29 19.72 4.04 6.61
CA VAL A 29 20.18 2.66 6.38
C VAL A 29 19.89 1.77 7.59
N ILE A 30 20.23 2.23 8.80
CA ILE A 30 19.97 1.51 10.04
C ILE A 30 18.47 1.23 10.20
N LYS A 31 17.62 2.22 9.94
CA LYS A 31 16.16 2.02 9.99
C LYS A 31 15.70 1.00 8.98
N ASN A 32 16.16 1.07 7.74
CA ASN A 32 15.76 0.15 6.68
C ASN A 32 16.17 -1.29 6.98
N VAL A 33 17.36 -1.49 7.56
CA VAL A 33 17.85 -2.82 7.98
C VAL A 33 17.06 -3.37 9.17
N LEU A 34 16.66 -2.51 10.12
CA LEU A 34 15.95 -2.92 11.33
C LEU A 34 14.43 -2.94 11.19
N VAL A 35 13.86 -2.40 10.10
CA VAL A 35 12.43 -2.52 9.81
C VAL A 35 12.13 -3.99 9.57
N PRO A 36 11.22 -4.60 10.37
CA PRO A 36 10.83 -5.99 10.15
C PRO A 36 10.32 -6.17 8.73
N ALA A 37 10.78 -7.23 8.04
CA ALA A 37 10.39 -7.53 6.66
C ALA A 37 8.87 -7.57 6.45
N SER A 38 8.12 -7.88 7.52
CA SER A 38 6.65 -7.91 7.59
C SER A 38 5.96 -6.57 7.32
N HIS A 39 6.68 -5.44 7.29
CA HIS A 39 6.12 -4.10 7.06
C HIS A 39 6.34 -3.60 5.62
N THR A 40 6.71 -4.48 4.69
CA THR A 40 6.89 -4.11 3.29
C THR A 40 5.66 -4.49 2.44
N ALA A 41 5.38 -3.71 1.40
CA ALA A 41 4.31 -4.05 0.43
C ALA A 41 4.55 -5.43 -0.22
N SER A 42 5.82 -5.80 -0.43
CA SER A 42 6.19 -7.13 -0.91
C SER A 42 5.77 -8.24 0.06
N SER A 43 6.02 -8.06 1.36
CA SER A 43 5.59 -9.02 2.38
C SER A 43 4.06 -9.11 2.49
N LEU A 44 3.35 -7.99 2.35
CA LEU A 44 1.89 -8.00 2.29
C LEU A 44 1.38 -8.81 1.09
N LEU A 45 1.92 -8.57 -0.11
CA LEU A 45 1.54 -9.31 -1.31
C LEU A 45 1.84 -10.82 -1.19
N HIS A 46 2.98 -11.16 -0.60
CA HIS A 46 3.32 -12.56 -0.32
C HIS A 46 2.33 -13.23 0.64
N HIS A 47 1.93 -12.53 1.71
CA HIS A 47 0.93 -13.02 2.64
C HIS A 47 -0.45 -13.15 2.00
N LEU A 48 -0.88 -12.16 1.20
CA LEU A 48 -2.16 -12.23 0.49
C LEU A 48 -2.21 -13.42 -0.48
N ASN A 49 -1.11 -13.69 -1.19
CA ASN A 49 -1.04 -14.81 -2.13
C ASN A 49 -1.06 -16.19 -1.45
N THR A 50 -0.74 -16.25 -0.16
CA THR A 50 -0.69 -17.49 0.63
C THR A 50 -1.85 -17.62 1.62
N THR A 51 -2.74 -16.63 1.67
CA THR A 51 -3.90 -16.64 2.56
C THR A 51 -5.00 -17.52 1.97
N GLU A 52 -5.36 -18.60 2.68
CA GLU A 52 -6.56 -19.36 2.37
C GLU A 52 -7.80 -18.58 2.83
N THR A 53 -8.80 -18.50 1.95
CA THR A 53 -10.08 -17.80 2.24
C THR A 53 -11.20 -18.82 2.41
N SER A 54 -12.09 -18.57 3.36
CA SER A 54 -13.30 -19.38 3.52
C SER A 54 -14.37 -18.95 2.53
N THR A 55 -15.31 -19.84 2.24
CA THR A 55 -16.44 -19.53 1.34
C THR A 55 -17.29 -18.38 1.89
N GLU A 56 -17.51 -18.33 3.21
CA GLU A 56 -18.25 -17.24 3.84
C GLU A 56 -17.55 -15.88 3.67
N TYR A 57 -16.22 -15.87 3.64
CA TYR A 57 -15.45 -14.67 3.38
C TYR A 57 -15.63 -14.17 1.94
N LEU A 58 -15.64 -15.08 0.97
CA LEU A 58 -15.86 -14.75 -0.44
C LEU A 58 -17.26 -14.17 -0.66
N ASP A 59 -18.29 -14.77 -0.04
CA ASP A 59 -19.67 -14.26 -0.10
C ASP A 59 -19.80 -12.87 0.52
N ALA A 60 -19.09 -12.60 1.61
CA ALA A 60 -19.06 -11.28 2.23
C ALA A 60 -18.35 -10.25 1.33
N MET A 61 -17.28 -10.66 0.66
CA MET A 61 -16.51 -9.80 -0.25
C MET A 61 -17.30 -9.43 -1.51
N GLU A 62 -18.06 -10.38 -2.07
CA GLU A 62 -18.95 -10.15 -3.20
C GLU A 62 -20.00 -9.08 -2.88
N LYS A 63 -20.63 -9.13 -1.70
CA LYS A 63 -21.60 -8.12 -1.26
C LYS A 63 -21.00 -6.71 -1.23
N VAL A 64 -19.75 -6.58 -0.80
CA VAL A 64 -19.04 -5.29 -0.76
C VAL A 64 -18.72 -4.79 -2.17
N ILE A 65 -18.31 -5.67 -3.09
CA ILE A 65 -18.01 -5.31 -4.47
C ILE A 65 -19.28 -4.86 -5.19
N VAL A 66 -20.38 -5.58 -5.04
CA VAL A 66 -21.69 -5.23 -5.65
C VAL A 66 -22.18 -3.87 -5.13
N ALA A 67 -22.08 -3.62 -3.82
CA ALA A 67 -22.47 -2.34 -3.24
C ALA A 67 -21.66 -1.17 -3.85
N ARG A 68 -20.36 -1.36 -4.08
CA ARG A 68 -19.48 -0.35 -4.69
C ARG A 68 -19.69 -0.19 -6.20
N GLY A 69 -19.99 -1.28 -6.90
CA GLY A 69 -20.30 -1.26 -8.34
C GLY A 69 -21.60 -0.52 -8.65
N GLY A 70 -22.60 -0.63 -7.77
CA GLY A 70 -23.84 0.14 -7.85
C GLY A 70 -23.59 1.65 -7.80
N ASP A 71 -22.65 2.11 -6.96
CA ASP A 71 -22.29 3.53 -6.86
C ASP A 71 -21.55 4.05 -8.11
N MET A 72 -20.73 3.22 -8.77
CA MET A 72 -20.02 3.63 -10.01
C MET A 72 -20.95 3.63 -11.24
N ILE A 73 -21.89 2.69 -11.35
CA ILE A 73 -22.88 2.65 -12.45
C ILE A 73 -23.87 3.81 -12.34
N ALA A 74 -24.20 4.25 -11.11
CA ALA A 74 -25.04 5.43 -10.88
C ALA A 74 -24.35 6.75 -11.30
N ALA A 75 -23.01 6.80 -11.32
CA ALA A 75 -22.25 8.00 -11.69
C ALA A 75 -22.09 8.19 -13.22
N GLU A 76 -22.27 7.14 -14.04
CA GLU A 76 -22.04 7.17 -15.50
C GLU A 76 -23.32 7.25 -16.35
N SER A 77 -24.52 7.32 -15.77
CA SER A 77 -25.75 7.48 -16.54
C SER A 77 -26.02 8.97 -16.86
N PRO A 78 -25.86 9.47 -18.11
CA PRO A 78 -26.26 10.83 -18.44
C PRO A 78 -27.79 10.93 -18.36
N SER A 79 -28.26 11.92 -17.59
CA SER A 79 -29.68 12.24 -17.41
C SER A 79 -30.40 12.35 -18.77
N PRO A 80 -31.47 11.57 -19.03
CA PRO A 80 -32.21 11.60 -20.29
C PRO A 80 -33.23 12.76 -20.38
N TYR A 81 -33.25 13.71 -19.44
CA TYR A 81 -34.20 14.82 -19.47
C TYR A 81 -33.50 16.17 -19.67
N SER A 82 -33.15 16.45 -20.93
CA SER A 82 -33.08 17.82 -21.45
C SER A 82 -33.65 17.84 -22.86
N GLY A 83 -34.97 17.83 -22.95
CA GLY A 83 -35.67 17.88 -24.23
C GLY A 83 -37.18 17.70 -24.10
N ALA A 84 -37.91 18.79 -23.84
CA ALA A 84 -39.22 19.09 -24.44
C ALA A 84 -39.77 20.39 -23.84
N GLY A 85 -39.99 21.39 -24.70
CA GLY A 85 -40.65 22.65 -24.32
C GLY A 85 -40.61 23.69 -25.43
N HIS A 86 -40.94 23.32 -26.67
CA HIS A 86 -41.43 24.26 -27.68
C HIS A 86 -42.96 24.31 -27.60
N GLY A 87 -43.52 25.51 -27.70
CA GLY A 87 -44.96 25.80 -27.78
C GLY A 87 -45.34 26.87 -26.76
N SER A 88 -45.79 28.07 -27.12
CA SER A 88 -46.20 28.63 -28.42
C SER A 88 -46.05 30.15 -28.40
#